data_AF-A0A7J5EJ38-F1
#
_entry.id   AF-A0A7J5EJ38-F1
#
_cell.length_a   1.000
_cell.length_b   1.000
_cell.length_c   1.000
_cell.angle_alpha   90.00
_cell.angle_beta   90.00
_cell.angle_gamma   90.00
#
_symmetry.space_group_name_H-M   'P 1'
#
loop_
_entity.id
_entity.type
_entity.pdbx_description
1 polymer ?
#
loop_
_entity_poly.entity_id
_entity_poly.type
_entity_poly.pdbx_seq_one_letter_code
_entity_poly.pdbx_strand_id
1 'polypeptide(L)'
;MRSWLADPVASGAAAGFVLAAVELALLGTASGGLVLAIFFVLDSVLYRREGGLPKIADPTPDSRVRVRGLVNLPLLAGVIAAILMSGMWKPGGGITIAGVLVEWQNLLRDGIILALAFVSLAVSSREYRAANGFNWGPILEVAKLFAAIFVCIVPVIAILQAGLDGAFAPLVALVTGADGAPNDLVYFWLTGLLSSFLDNAPTYLVFFEMAGGDPQALMTTLSSTLVAISAGAVFMGANTY
;
A
#
# COMPACT_ATOMS: atom_id res chain seq x y z
N MET A 1 1.14 24.07 -27.26
CA MET A 1 0.15 23.79 -26.18
C MET A 1 -1.12 23.06 -26.67
N ARG A 2 -1.09 22.28 -27.77
CA ARG A 2 -2.27 21.56 -28.30
C ARG A 2 -1.97 20.15 -28.86
N SER A 3 -0.84 19.53 -28.53
CA SER A 3 -0.47 18.19 -29.05
C SER A 3 -0.82 17.03 -28.11
N TRP A 4 -1.18 17.26 -26.84
CA TRP A 4 -1.46 16.21 -25.86
C TRP A 4 -2.88 15.63 -25.92
N LEU A 5 -3.81 16.28 -26.64
CA LEU A 5 -5.20 15.81 -26.79
C LEU A 5 -5.40 14.83 -27.96
N ALA A 6 -4.32 14.50 -28.70
CA ALA A 6 -4.41 13.74 -29.94
C ALA A 6 -3.82 12.31 -29.82
N ASP A 7 -3.39 11.87 -28.63
CA ASP A 7 -2.93 10.49 -28.42
C ASP A 7 -4.07 9.62 -27.84
N PRO A 8 -4.80 8.84 -28.69
CA PRO A 8 -5.91 8.00 -28.23
C PRO A 8 -5.48 6.93 -27.21
N VAL A 9 -4.20 6.54 -27.21
CA VAL A 9 -3.59 5.60 -26.26
C VAL A 9 -3.50 6.22 -24.86
N ALA A 10 -3.09 7.49 -24.75
CA ALA A 10 -2.99 8.19 -23.47
C ALA A 10 -4.37 8.47 -22.85
N SER A 11 -5.37 8.82 -23.67
CA SER A 11 -6.75 8.99 -23.22
C SER A 11 -7.40 7.68 -22.79
N GLY A 12 -7.10 6.56 -23.47
CA GLY A 12 -7.61 5.23 -23.11
C GLY A 12 -7.02 4.71 -21.80
N ALA A 13 -5.72 4.90 -21.58
CA ALA A 13 -5.05 4.53 -20.34
C ALA A 13 -5.58 5.33 -19.13
N ALA A 14 -5.82 6.63 -19.29
CA ALA A 14 -6.40 7.46 -18.25
C ALA A 14 -7.84 7.03 -17.89
N ALA A 15 -8.66 6.72 -18.90
CA ALA A 15 -10.03 6.23 -18.68
C ALA A 15 -10.03 4.86 -17.98
N GLY A 16 -9.18 3.93 -18.40
CA GLY A 16 -9.02 2.62 -17.78
C GLY A 16 -8.57 2.70 -16.31
N PHE A 17 -7.62 3.60 -16.01
CA PHE A 17 -7.19 3.86 -14.64
C PHE A 17 -8.32 4.39 -13.74
N VAL A 18 -9.12 5.33 -14.25
CA VAL A 18 -10.25 5.89 -13.50
C VAL A 18 -11.32 4.83 -13.22
N LEU A 19 -11.63 3.97 -14.21
CA LEU A 19 -12.55 2.84 -14.03
C LEU A 19 -12.07 1.88 -12.96
N ALA A 20 -10.80 1.44 -13.03
CA ALA A 20 -10.22 0.56 -12.03
C ALA A 20 -10.25 1.18 -10.62
N ALA A 21 -9.97 2.49 -10.50
CA ALA A 21 -10.04 3.20 -9.23
C ALA A 21 -11.47 3.23 -8.66
N VAL A 22 -12.48 3.39 -9.51
CA VAL A 22 -13.90 3.37 -9.11
C VAL A 22 -14.31 1.98 -8.63
N GLU A 23 -13.96 0.93 -9.37
CA GLU A 23 -14.25 -0.46 -8.98
C GLU A 23 -13.61 -0.81 -7.64
N LEU A 24 -12.34 -0.42 -7.45
CA LEU A 24 -11.63 -0.63 -6.18
C LEU A 24 -12.31 0.11 -5.02
N ALA A 25 -12.77 1.35 -5.26
CA ALA A 25 -13.49 2.13 -4.26
C ALA A 25 -14.86 1.51 -3.90
N LEU A 26 -15.58 0.96 -4.88
CA LEU A 26 -16.84 0.26 -4.65
C LEU A 26 -16.62 -1.01 -3.81
N LEU A 27 -15.62 -1.81 -4.16
CA LEU A 27 -15.30 -3.03 -3.40
C LEU A 27 -14.87 -2.68 -1.98
N GLY A 28 -13.96 -1.71 -1.83
CA GLY A 28 -13.46 -1.27 -0.53
C GLY A 28 -14.56 -0.69 0.37
N THR A 29 -15.48 0.11 -0.18
CA THR A 29 -16.62 0.64 0.58
C THR A 29 -17.62 -0.45 0.95
N ALA A 30 -17.86 -1.43 0.08
CA ALA A 30 -18.72 -2.58 0.38
C ALA A 30 -18.13 -3.45 1.51
N SER A 31 -16.84 -3.80 1.42
CA SER A 31 -16.14 -4.57 2.46
C SER A 31 -16.11 -3.81 3.79
N GLY A 32 -15.73 -2.53 3.77
CA GLY A 32 -15.73 -1.68 4.97
C GLY A 32 -17.11 -1.54 5.59
N GLY A 33 -18.15 -1.33 4.77
CA GLY A 33 -19.53 -1.27 5.21
C GLY A 33 -20.01 -2.57 5.85
N LEU A 34 -19.66 -3.73 5.28
CA LEU A 34 -19.98 -5.04 5.85
C LEU A 34 -19.32 -5.23 7.22
N VAL A 35 -18.03 -4.93 7.35
CA VAL A 35 -17.30 -5.05 8.62
C VAL A 35 -17.92 -4.13 9.67
N LEU A 36 -18.19 -2.86 9.33
CA LEU A 36 -18.84 -1.92 10.24
C LEU A 36 -20.23 -2.39 10.67
N ALA A 37 -21.02 -2.97 9.75
CA ALA A 37 -22.33 -3.52 10.08
C ALA A 37 -22.22 -4.70 11.05
N ILE A 38 -21.25 -5.62 10.84
CA ILE A 38 -20.99 -6.74 11.75
C ILE A 38 -20.60 -6.22 13.14
N PHE A 39 -19.64 -5.28 13.23
CA PHE A 39 -19.24 -4.67 14.49
C PHE A 39 -20.41 -4.00 15.19
N PHE A 40 -21.20 -3.20 14.48
CA PHE A 40 -22.37 -2.54 15.05
C PHE A 40 -23.38 -3.53 15.64
N VAL A 41 -23.64 -4.64 14.94
CA VAL A 41 -24.55 -5.70 15.43
C VAL A 41 -23.96 -6.39 16.65
N LEU A 42 -22.69 -6.78 16.61
CA LEU A 42 -22.00 -7.43 17.72
C LEU A 42 -21.98 -6.54 18.96
N ASP A 43 -21.52 -5.31 18.83
CA ASP A 43 -21.46 -4.31 19.91
C ASP A 43 -22.85 -4.09 20.50
N SER A 44 -23.88 -3.96 19.66
CA SER A 44 -25.27 -3.82 20.12
C SER A 44 -25.78 -5.05 20.87
N VAL A 45 -25.41 -6.27 20.45
CA VAL A 45 -25.79 -7.51 21.14
C VAL A 45 -25.06 -7.64 22.47
N LEU A 46 -23.75 -7.41 22.49
CA LEU A 46 -22.90 -7.45 23.67
C LEU A 46 -23.35 -6.41 24.71
N TYR A 47 -23.51 -5.16 24.29
CA TYR A 47 -23.99 -4.06 25.14
C TYR A 47 -25.35 -4.37 25.78
N ARG A 48 -26.30 -4.96 25.03
CA ARG A 48 -27.60 -5.38 25.59
C ARG A 48 -27.46 -6.51 26.61
N ARG A 49 -26.50 -7.42 26.43
CA ARG A 49 -26.24 -8.53 27.38
C ARG A 49 -25.57 -8.06 28.68
N GLU A 50 -24.88 -6.93 28.65
CA GLU A 50 -24.27 -6.30 29.83
C GLU A 50 -25.28 -5.51 30.70
N GLY A 51 -26.54 -5.38 30.25
CA GLY A 51 -27.63 -4.72 30.95
C GLY A 51 -27.99 -5.40 32.28
N GLY A 52 -27.22 -5.11 33.32
CA GLY A 52 -27.36 -5.69 34.67
C GLY A 52 -26.07 -5.67 35.48
N LEU A 53 -24.92 -5.49 34.84
CA LEU A 53 -23.64 -5.29 35.54
C LEU A 53 -23.57 -3.89 36.17
N PRO A 54 -22.86 -3.73 37.30
CA PRO A 54 -22.63 -2.41 37.87
C PRO A 54 -21.94 -1.52 36.83
N LYS A 55 -22.52 -0.35 36.57
CA LYS A 55 -21.90 0.65 35.70
C LYS A 55 -20.59 1.07 36.34
N ILE A 56 -19.46 0.74 35.69
CA ILE A 56 -18.17 1.32 36.05
C ILE A 56 -18.32 2.83 35.87
N ALA A 57 -18.05 3.61 36.91
CA ALA A 57 -18.13 5.05 36.83
C ALA A 57 -17.13 5.53 35.76
N ASP A 58 -17.64 6.19 34.72
CA ASP A 58 -16.79 6.74 33.66
C ASP A 58 -15.94 7.86 34.28
N PRO A 59 -14.59 7.71 34.32
CA PRO A 59 -13.71 8.76 34.80
C PRO A 59 -13.60 9.93 33.82
N THR A 60 -14.15 9.80 32.61
CA THR A 60 -14.08 10.79 31.55
C THR A 60 -15.11 11.89 31.79
N PRO A 61 -14.70 13.18 31.86
CA PRO A 61 -15.64 14.27 32.00
C PRO A 61 -16.58 14.36 30.78
N ASP A 62 -17.88 14.51 31.04
CA ASP A 62 -18.87 14.81 30.01
C ASP A 62 -18.49 16.10 29.27
N SER A 63 -18.01 15.95 28.04
CA SER A 63 -17.59 17.07 27.20
C SER A 63 -18.23 16.94 25.82
N ARG A 64 -18.51 18.09 25.19
CA ARG A 64 -19.08 18.09 23.84
C ARG A 64 -18.06 17.52 22.87
N VAL A 65 -18.45 16.52 22.09
CA VAL A 65 -17.65 15.99 20.98
C VAL A 65 -17.33 17.12 20.01
N ARG A 66 -16.04 17.34 19.74
CA ARG A 66 -15.54 18.36 18.80
C ARG A 66 -14.52 17.73 17.88
N VAL A 67 -14.66 17.96 16.58
CA VAL A 67 -13.65 17.58 15.59
C VAL A 67 -12.58 18.68 15.57
N ARG A 68 -11.35 18.30 15.93
CA ARG A 68 -10.17 19.19 15.94
C ARG A 68 -9.21 18.76 14.82
N GLY A 69 -8.42 19.68 14.29
CA GLY A 69 -7.43 19.37 13.25
C GLY A 69 -7.98 19.32 11.81
N LEU A 70 -9.18 19.87 11.56
CA LEU A 70 -9.80 19.95 10.22
C LEU A 70 -8.89 20.61 9.17
N VAL A 71 -7.92 21.41 9.60
CA VAL A 71 -6.94 22.04 8.73
C VAL A 71 -6.05 21.04 7.96
N ASN A 72 -5.92 19.80 8.45
CA ASN A 72 -5.17 18.76 7.76
C ASN A 72 -5.98 18.02 6.68
N LEU A 73 -7.31 18.17 6.65
CA LEU A 73 -8.14 17.57 5.60
C LEU A 73 -7.77 18.05 4.18
N PRO A 74 -7.66 19.37 3.90
CA PRO A 74 -7.23 19.82 2.57
C PRO A 74 -5.79 19.39 2.25
N LEU A 75 -4.91 19.26 3.26
CA LEU A 75 -3.55 18.77 3.06
C LEU A 75 -3.54 17.31 2.64
N LEU A 76 -4.37 16.47 3.27
CA LEU A 76 -4.54 15.07 2.91
C LEU A 76 -5.12 14.91 1.50
N ALA A 77 -6.12 15.72 1.14
CA ALA A 77 -6.63 15.78 -0.23
C ALA A 77 -5.54 16.19 -1.23
N GLY A 78 -4.64 17.10 -0.85
CA GLY A 78 -3.46 17.48 -1.62
C GLY A 78 -2.47 16.32 -1.84
N VAL A 79 -2.23 15.48 -0.83
CA VAL A 79 -1.40 14.27 -0.96
C VAL A 79 -2.01 13.30 -1.97
N ILE A 80 -3.32 13.04 -1.87
CA ILE A 80 -4.03 12.18 -2.82
C ILE A 80 -3.93 12.77 -4.24
N ALA A 81 -4.15 14.07 -4.40
CA ALA A 81 -4.03 14.74 -5.69
C ALA A 81 -2.61 14.67 -6.26
N ALA A 82 -1.57 14.79 -5.45
CA ALA A 82 -0.18 14.63 -5.89
C ALA A 82 0.11 13.21 -6.38
N ILE A 83 -0.42 12.18 -5.69
CA ILE A 83 -0.28 10.78 -6.10
C ILE A 83 -0.99 10.56 -7.44
N LEU A 84 -2.25 10.99 -7.57
CA LEU A 84 -3.01 10.88 -8.82
C LEU A 84 -2.33 11.63 -9.98
N MET A 85 -1.81 12.83 -9.71
CA MET A 85 -1.05 13.62 -10.67
C MET A 85 0.12 12.82 -11.23
N SER A 86 0.88 12.11 -10.39
CA SER A 86 2.00 11.29 -10.88
C SER A 86 1.60 10.13 -11.80
N GLY A 87 0.38 9.60 -11.64
CA GLY A 87 -0.16 8.56 -12.52
C GLY A 87 -0.70 9.09 -13.85
N MET A 88 -1.30 10.29 -13.84
CA MET A 88 -1.99 10.89 -14.99
C MET A 88 -1.10 11.79 -15.84
N TRP A 89 -0.18 12.52 -15.20
CA TRP A 89 0.74 13.43 -15.87
C TRP A 89 2.10 12.77 -16.05
N LYS A 90 2.37 12.35 -17.28
CA LYS A 90 3.64 11.71 -17.67
C LYS A 90 4.37 12.61 -18.68
N PRO A 91 5.10 13.65 -18.22
CA PRO A 91 5.79 14.58 -19.11
C PRO A 91 6.91 13.93 -19.94
N GLY A 92 7.34 12.73 -19.54
CA GLY A 92 8.45 12.01 -20.18
C GLY A 92 9.82 12.52 -19.70
N GLY A 93 10.81 11.63 -19.71
CA GLY A 93 12.16 11.92 -19.25
C GLY A 93 12.31 11.97 -17.72
N GLY A 94 13.50 12.36 -17.28
CA GLY A 94 13.86 12.38 -15.86
C GLY A 94 15.35 12.59 -15.67
N ILE A 95 15.82 12.34 -14.46
CA ILE A 95 17.24 12.38 -14.11
C ILE A 95 17.71 10.95 -13.84
N THR A 96 18.78 10.52 -14.51
CA THR A 96 19.40 9.23 -14.23
C THR A 96 20.37 9.36 -13.06
N ILE A 97 20.11 8.63 -11.97
CA ILE A 97 20.96 8.56 -10.78
C ILE A 97 21.40 7.11 -10.62
N ALA A 98 22.72 6.87 -10.63
CA ALA A 98 23.29 5.51 -10.50
C ALA A 98 22.67 4.47 -11.46
N GLY A 99 22.33 4.88 -12.68
CA GLY A 99 21.72 4.01 -13.70
C GLY A 99 20.20 3.88 -13.61
N VAL A 100 19.55 4.47 -12.60
CA VAL A 100 18.09 4.46 -12.43
C VAL A 100 17.50 5.77 -12.92
N LEU A 101 16.53 5.70 -13.83
CA LEU A 101 15.79 6.89 -14.29
C LEU A 101 14.76 7.31 -13.25
N VAL A 102 14.97 8.47 -12.63
CA VAL A 102 14.00 9.09 -11.74
C VAL A 102 13.16 10.06 -12.55
N GLU A 103 11.90 9.69 -12.80
CA GLU A 103 10.99 10.46 -13.65
C GLU A 103 10.55 11.78 -12.99
N TRP A 104 10.30 12.81 -13.81
CA TRP A 104 9.91 14.14 -13.31
C TRP A 104 8.63 14.14 -12.48
N GLN A 105 7.64 13.33 -12.87
CA GLN A 105 6.38 13.24 -12.14
C GLN A 105 6.56 12.65 -10.73
N ASN A 106 7.53 11.76 -10.53
CA ASN A 106 7.83 11.17 -9.23
C ASN A 106 8.53 12.20 -8.34
N LEU A 107 9.52 12.92 -8.87
CA LEU A 107 10.19 14.01 -8.15
C LEU A 107 9.22 15.10 -7.72
N LEU A 108 8.31 15.50 -8.61
CA LEU A 108 7.31 16.52 -8.29
C LEU A 108 6.31 16.03 -7.23
N ARG A 109 5.80 14.80 -7.36
CA ARG A 109 4.92 14.18 -6.35
C ARG A 109 5.58 14.17 -4.99
N ASP A 110 6.80 13.66 -4.90
CA ASP A 110 7.51 13.51 -3.62
C ASP A 110 7.82 14.89 -3.01
N GLY A 111 8.21 15.86 -3.84
CA GLY A 111 8.39 17.26 -3.43
C GLY A 111 7.11 17.89 -2.87
N ILE A 112 5.96 17.66 -3.53
CA ILE A 112 4.66 18.15 -3.04
C ILE A 112 4.29 17.49 -1.71
N ILE A 113 4.44 16.16 -1.59
CA ILE A 113 4.12 15.44 -0.35
C ILE A 113 4.99 15.95 0.81
N LEU A 114 6.29 16.16 0.58
CA LEU A 114 7.18 16.74 1.58
C LEU A 114 6.77 18.16 1.96
N ALA A 115 6.46 19.01 0.98
CA ALA A 115 5.98 20.37 1.25
C ALA A 115 4.69 20.37 2.09
N LEU A 116 3.72 19.51 1.75
CA LEU A 116 2.47 19.34 2.51
C LEU A 116 2.73 18.82 3.94
N ALA A 117 3.70 17.92 4.12
CA ALA A 117 4.10 17.47 5.44
C ALA A 117 4.67 18.62 6.30
N PHE A 118 5.53 19.47 5.73
CA PHE A 118 6.05 20.65 6.45
C PHE A 118 4.96 21.69 6.74
N VAL A 119 4.06 21.95 5.79
CA VAL A 119 2.90 22.83 5.99
C VAL A 119 2.00 22.27 7.10
N SER A 120 1.77 20.96 7.13
CA SER A 120 1.00 20.31 8.20
C SER A 120 1.62 20.54 9.58
N LEU A 121 2.95 20.43 9.70
CA LEU A 121 3.66 20.70 10.96
C LEU A 121 3.56 22.16 11.41
N ALA A 122 3.56 23.10 10.46
CA ALA A 122 3.47 24.53 10.73
C ALA A 122 2.05 24.95 11.13
N VAL A 123 1.02 24.40 10.47
CA VAL A 123 -0.38 24.82 10.64
C VAL A 123 -1.10 24.01 11.74
N SER A 124 -0.68 22.76 12.00
CA SER A 124 -1.22 21.95 13.09
C SER A 124 -0.77 22.44 14.46
N SER A 125 -1.73 22.72 15.35
CA SER A 125 -1.42 23.17 16.71
C SER A 125 -0.58 22.14 17.47
N ARG A 126 0.35 22.62 18.30
CA ARG A 126 1.18 21.76 19.16
C ARG A 126 0.36 20.97 20.16
N GLU A 127 -0.72 21.56 20.69
CA GLU A 127 -1.65 20.89 21.59
C GLU A 127 -2.28 19.65 20.94
N TYR A 128 -2.76 19.77 19.69
CA TYR A 128 -3.36 18.64 18.99
C TYR A 128 -2.34 17.56 18.67
N ARG A 129 -1.10 17.93 18.33
CA ARG A 129 -0.02 16.96 18.10
C ARG A 129 0.37 16.23 19.38
N ALA A 130 0.48 16.94 20.50
CA ALA A 130 0.77 16.34 21.80
C ALA A 130 -0.36 15.41 22.27
N ALA A 131 -1.62 15.82 22.10
CA ALA A 131 -2.79 14.99 22.44
C ALA A 131 -2.89 13.70 21.61
N ASN A 132 -2.38 13.71 20.37
CA ASN A 132 -2.29 12.53 19.52
C ASN A 132 -1.00 11.71 19.72
N GLY A 133 -0.17 12.05 20.72
CA GLY A 133 1.09 11.34 20.98
C GLY A 133 2.12 11.46 19.86
N PHE A 134 2.08 12.55 19.06
CA PHE A 134 3.00 12.74 17.94
C PHE A 134 4.45 12.75 18.44
N ASN A 135 5.25 11.79 17.94
CA ASN A 135 6.66 11.66 18.24
C ASN A 135 7.45 11.31 16.96
N TRP A 136 8.68 11.79 16.86
CA TRP A 136 9.58 11.47 15.74
C TRP A 136 10.21 10.08 15.86
N GLY A 137 10.27 9.50 17.06
CA GLY A 137 10.82 8.17 17.32
C GLY A 137 10.29 7.10 16.36
N PRO A 138 8.96 6.86 16.33
CA PRO A 138 8.35 5.87 15.43
C PRO A 138 8.65 6.13 13.94
N ILE A 139 8.67 7.39 13.50
CA ILE A 139 8.97 7.75 12.11
C ILE A 139 10.43 7.38 11.77
N LEU A 140 11.36 7.66 12.67
CA LEU A 140 12.77 7.31 12.49
C LEU A 140 13.00 5.79 12.53
N GLU A 141 12.27 5.07 13.38
CA GLU A 141 12.33 3.61 13.46
C GLU A 141 11.84 2.98 12.16
N VAL A 142 10.65 3.38 11.68
CA VAL A 142 10.12 2.91 10.39
C VAL A 142 11.07 3.23 9.24
N ALA A 143 11.62 4.44 9.19
CA ALA A 143 12.59 4.82 8.16
C ALA A 143 13.86 3.93 8.16
N LYS A 144 14.39 3.62 9.34
CA LYS A 144 15.55 2.74 9.49
C LYS A 144 15.22 1.29 9.11
N LEU A 145 14.07 0.78 9.56
CA LEU A 145 13.61 -0.58 9.26
C LEU A 145 13.43 -0.77 7.76
N PHE A 146 12.70 0.14 7.10
CA PHE A 146 12.52 0.10 5.65
C PHE A 146 13.86 0.21 4.91
N ALA A 147 14.72 1.16 5.29
CA ALA A 147 16.04 1.29 4.66
C ALA A 147 16.88 -0.01 4.79
N ALA A 148 16.89 -0.63 5.96
CA ALA A 148 17.62 -1.88 6.19
C ALA A 148 17.02 -3.05 5.38
N ILE A 149 15.70 -3.22 5.40
CA ILE A 149 15.03 -4.30 4.67
C ILE A 149 15.26 -4.15 3.16
N PHE A 150 15.06 -2.96 2.59
CA PHE A 150 15.23 -2.72 1.16
C PHE A 150 16.70 -2.86 0.71
N VAL A 151 17.68 -2.48 1.54
CA VAL A 151 19.10 -2.73 1.21
C VAL A 151 19.41 -4.22 1.22
N CYS A 152 18.91 -4.96 2.21
CA CYS A 152 19.16 -6.40 2.33
C CYS A 152 18.44 -7.24 1.27
N ILE A 153 17.30 -6.79 0.76
CA ILE A 153 16.48 -7.58 -0.18
C ILE A 153 16.98 -7.52 -1.63
N VAL A 154 17.67 -6.43 -2.03
CA VAL A 154 18.22 -6.27 -3.38
C VAL A 154 19.06 -7.47 -3.86
N PRO A 155 20.06 -7.97 -3.11
CA PRO A 155 20.81 -9.15 -3.55
C PRO A 155 19.94 -10.41 -3.59
N VAL A 156 18.95 -10.55 -2.70
CA VAL A 156 18.03 -11.70 -2.69
C VAL A 156 17.19 -11.69 -3.97
N ILE A 157 16.63 -10.55 -4.35
CA ILE A 157 15.88 -10.37 -5.60
C ILE A 157 16.75 -10.71 -6.80
N ALA A 158 18.00 -10.24 -6.85
CA ALA A 158 18.91 -10.53 -7.95
C ALA A 158 19.19 -12.04 -8.10
N ILE A 159 19.31 -12.78 -6.99
CA ILE A 159 19.48 -14.24 -7.03
C ILE A 159 18.18 -14.94 -7.46
N LEU A 160 17.03 -14.43 -7.04
CA LEU A 160 15.71 -14.96 -7.43
C LEU A 160 15.40 -14.74 -8.92
N GLN A 161 15.82 -13.61 -9.48
CA GLN A 161 15.71 -13.32 -10.92
C GLN A 161 16.54 -14.28 -11.79
N ALA A 162 17.57 -14.94 -11.23
CA ALA A 162 18.27 -16.01 -11.93
C ALA A 162 17.41 -17.29 -12.10
N GLY A 163 16.23 -17.35 -11.46
CA GLY A 163 15.24 -18.39 -11.70
C GLY A 163 15.76 -19.80 -11.39
N LEU A 164 15.49 -20.74 -12.30
CA LEU A 164 15.93 -22.14 -12.18
C LEU A 164 17.45 -22.32 -12.36
N ASP A 165 18.15 -21.31 -12.87
CA ASP A 165 19.62 -21.30 -13.00
C ASP A 165 20.31 -20.69 -11.77
N GLY A 166 19.53 -20.18 -10.81
CA GLY A 166 20.00 -19.50 -9.61
C GLY A 166 20.13 -20.39 -8.38
N ALA A 167 20.72 -19.84 -7.31
CA ALA A 167 20.87 -20.56 -6.04
C ALA A 167 19.53 -20.90 -5.35
N PHE A 168 18.45 -20.19 -5.71
CA PHE A 168 17.09 -20.45 -5.22
C PHE A 168 16.25 -21.33 -6.16
N ALA A 169 16.87 -22.01 -7.13
CA ALA A 169 16.17 -22.92 -8.05
C ALA A 169 15.18 -23.89 -7.37
N PRO A 170 15.46 -24.50 -6.19
CA PRO A 170 14.48 -25.35 -5.52
C PRO A 170 13.20 -24.61 -5.11
N LEU A 171 13.32 -23.35 -4.70
CA LEU A 171 12.17 -22.52 -4.33
C LEU A 171 11.37 -22.10 -5.57
N VAL A 172 12.07 -21.71 -6.65
CA VAL A 172 11.46 -21.37 -7.93
C VAL A 172 10.72 -22.60 -8.51
N ALA A 173 11.32 -23.78 -8.43
CA ALA A 173 10.69 -25.02 -8.88
C ALA A 173 9.40 -25.38 -8.12
N LEU A 174 9.25 -24.96 -6.85
CA LEU A 174 7.99 -25.17 -6.11
C LEU A 174 6.85 -24.33 -6.65
N VAL A 175 7.15 -23.12 -7.13
CA VAL A 175 6.15 -22.18 -7.68
C VAL A 175 5.96 -22.33 -9.20
N THR A 176 6.73 -23.18 -9.86
CA THR A 176 6.63 -23.46 -11.29
C THR A 176 5.94 -24.80 -11.53
N GLY A 177 4.86 -24.78 -12.30
CA GLY A 177 4.12 -25.97 -12.74
C GLY A 177 4.92 -26.83 -13.72
N ALA A 178 4.45 -28.05 -13.96
CA ALA A 178 5.10 -29.01 -14.88
C ALA A 178 5.13 -28.52 -16.35
N ASP A 179 4.25 -27.58 -16.69
CA ASP A 179 4.15 -26.89 -17.98
C ASP A 179 5.00 -25.60 -18.04
N GLY A 180 5.70 -25.27 -16.96
CA GLY A 180 6.48 -24.03 -16.83
C GLY A 180 5.65 -22.82 -16.40
N ALA A 181 4.33 -22.96 -16.20
CA ALA A 181 3.47 -21.85 -15.78
C ALA A 181 3.56 -21.60 -14.25
N PRO A 182 3.31 -20.38 -13.77
CA PRO A 182 3.19 -20.10 -12.34
C PRO A 182 2.09 -20.92 -11.66
N ASN A 183 2.38 -21.47 -10.48
CA ASN A 183 1.38 -22.14 -9.65
C ASN A 183 0.80 -21.15 -8.62
N ASP A 184 -0.33 -20.55 -8.96
CA ASP A 184 -0.99 -19.52 -8.15
C ASP A 184 -1.26 -19.95 -6.71
N LEU A 185 -1.64 -21.21 -6.47
CA LEU A 185 -1.91 -21.70 -5.12
C LEU A 185 -0.64 -21.71 -4.28
N VAL A 186 0.49 -22.12 -4.86
CA VAL A 186 1.78 -22.13 -4.17
C VAL A 186 2.29 -20.70 -3.98
N TYR A 187 2.14 -19.83 -4.99
CA TYR A 187 2.45 -18.39 -4.85
C TYR A 187 1.67 -17.77 -3.69
N PHE A 188 0.36 -18.02 -3.58
CA PHE A 188 -0.46 -17.50 -2.49
C PHE A 188 0.07 -17.91 -1.11
N TRP A 189 0.30 -19.22 -0.89
CA TRP A 189 0.74 -19.73 0.41
C TRP A 189 2.18 -19.35 0.75
N LEU A 190 3.12 -19.43 -0.21
CA LEU A 190 4.51 -19.07 0.06
C LEU A 190 4.68 -17.57 0.28
N THR A 191 3.98 -16.74 -0.51
CA THR A 191 3.97 -15.28 -0.30
C THR A 191 3.40 -14.97 1.08
N GLY A 192 2.26 -15.57 1.45
CA GLY A 192 1.65 -15.31 2.75
C GLY A 192 2.44 -15.85 3.94
N LEU A 193 3.09 -17.00 3.80
CA LEU A 193 4.00 -17.52 4.83
C LEU A 193 5.15 -16.57 5.07
N LEU A 194 5.79 -16.05 4.00
CA LEU A 194 6.87 -15.08 4.16
C LEU A 194 6.36 -13.75 4.75
N SER A 195 5.20 -13.28 4.29
CA SER A 195 4.55 -12.04 4.76
C SER A 195 4.08 -12.14 6.22
N SER A 196 3.95 -13.35 6.75
CA SER A 196 3.65 -13.55 8.18
C SER A 196 4.77 -13.03 9.07
N PHE A 197 6.03 -13.10 8.59
CA PHE A 197 7.23 -12.68 9.33
C PHE A 197 7.78 -11.32 8.87
N LEU A 198 7.56 -10.94 7.61
CA LEU A 198 8.07 -9.71 7.02
C LEU A 198 6.95 -8.69 6.76
N ASP A 199 7.33 -7.47 6.40
CA ASP A 199 6.38 -6.51 5.84
C ASP A 199 5.82 -7.00 4.49
N ASN A 200 4.60 -6.55 4.19
CA ASN A 200 3.89 -6.90 2.97
C ASN A 200 4.60 -6.41 1.70
N ALA A 201 5.16 -5.20 1.69
CA ALA A 201 5.75 -4.59 0.50
C ALA A 201 7.06 -5.27 0.05
N PRO A 202 8.03 -5.54 0.96
CA PRO A 202 9.20 -6.36 0.62
C PRO A 202 8.82 -7.77 0.14
N THR A 203 7.85 -8.40 0.79
CA THR A 203 7.38 -9.74 0.43
C THR A 203 6.73 -9.76 -0.95
N TYR A 204 5.85 -8.80 -1.23
CA TYR A 204 5.22 -8.63 -2.53
C TYR A 204 6.29 -8.48 -3.63
N LEU A 205 7.29 -7.63 -3.42
CA LEU A 205 8.33 -7.37 -4.41
C LEU A 205 9.15 -8.64 -4.73
N VAL A 206 9.50 -9.43 -3.72
CA VAL A 206 10.23 -10.69 -3.90
C VAL A 206 9.49 -11.66 -4.83
N PHE A 207 8.20 -11.88 -4.58
CA PHE A 207 7.42 -12.82 -5.38
C PHE A 207 6.99 -12.24 -6.72
N PHE A 208 6.83 -10.92 -6.82
CA PHE A 208 6.62 -10.21 -8.08
C PHE A 208 7.81 -10.44 -9.03
N GLU A 209 9.03 -10.27 -8.53
CA GLU A 209 10.26 -10.50 -9.30
C GLU A 209 10.47 -11.98 -9.62
N MET A 210 10.15 -12.87 -8.68
CA MET A 210 10.17 -14.33 -8.91
C MET A 210 9.17 -14.76 -10.00
N ALA A 211 8.03 -14.09 -10.10
CA ALA A 211 7.03 -14.34 -11.15
C ALA A 211 7.38 -13.70 -12.51
N GLY A 212 8.59 -13.15 -12.64
CA GLY A 212 9.13 -12.63 -13.89
C GLY A 212 9.36 -11.12 -13.91
N GLY A 213 8.92 -10.38 -12.90
CA GLY A 213 9.24 -8.96 -12.72
C GLY A 213 8.69 -8.00 -13.79
N ASP A 214 7.91 -8.50 -14.76
CA ASP A 214 7.28 -7.67 -15.80
C ASP A 214 5.87 -7.25 -15.36
N PRO A 215 5.64 -5.94 -15.06
CA PRO A 215 4.33 -5.45 -14.69
C PRO A 215 3.29 -5.64 -15.79
N GLN A 216 3.66 -5.57 -17.08
CA GLN A 216 2.69 -5.71 -18.17
C GLN A 216 2.16 -7.14 -18.25
N ALA A 217 3.04 -8.14 -18.22
CA ALA A 217 2.65 -9.55 -18.17
C ALA A 217 1.83 -9.87 -16.91
N LEU A 218 2.26 -9.40 -15.74
CA LEU A 218 1.59 -9.65 -14.47
C LEU A 218 0.23 -8.95 -14.36
N MET A 219 0.02 -7.80 -14.99
CA MET A 219 -1.29 -7.15 -15.03
C MET A 219 -2.22 -7.71 -16.12
N THR A 220 -1.73 -8.59 -16.99
CA THR A 220 -2.51 -9.13 -18.11
C THR A 220 -2.54 -10.66 -18.07
N THR A 221 -1.59 -11.32 -18.74
CA THR A 221 -1.52 -12.77 -18.94
C THR A 221 -1.34 -13.54 -17.63
N LEU A 222 -0.65 -12.95 -16.64
CA LEU A 222 -0.37 -13.55 -15.33
C LEU A 222 -1.13 -12.83 -14.20
N SER A 223 -2.28 -12.24 -14.52
CA SER A 223 -3.12 -11.51 -13.55
C SER A 223 -3.56 -12.36 -12.36
N SER A 224 -3.84 -13.65 -12.55
CA SER A 224 -4.20 -14.55 -11.46
C SER A 224 -3.02 -14.79 -10.50
N THR A 225 -1.81 -14.91 -11.02
CA THR A 225 -0.57 -15.00 -10.22
C THR A 225 -0.32 -13.70 -9.45
N LEU A 226 -0.51 -12.55 -10.09
CA LEU A 226 -0.40 -11.25 -9.42
C LEU A 226 -1.42 -11.10 -8.27
N VAL A 227 -2.65 -11.60 -8.47
CA VAL A 227 -3.68 -11.64 -7.42
C VAL A 227 -3.26 -12.57 -6.29
N ALA A 228 -2.71 -13.75 -6.60
CA ALA A 228 -2.24 -14.70 -5.59
C ALA A 228 -1.12 -14.10 -4.71
N ILE A 229 -0.13 -13.44 -5.33
CA ILE A 229 0.95 -12.74 -4.62
C ILE A 229 0.37 -11.61 -3.75
N SER A 230 -0.50 -10.76 -4.33
CA SER A 230 -1.07 -9.62 -3.63
C SER A 230 -1.94 -10.06 -2.44
N ALA A 231 -2.79 -11.06 -2.63
CA ALA A 231 -3.67 -11.61 -1.60
C ALA A 231 -2.87 -12.32 -0.50
N GLY A 232 -1.86 -13.11 -0.87
CA GLY A 232 -0.97 -13.77 0.10
C GLY A 232 -0.23 -12.74 0.97
N ALA A 233 0.37 -11.73 0.34
CA ALA A 233 1.10 -10.67 1.04
C ALA A 233 0.20 -9.87 2.01
N VAL A 234 -1.05 -9.59 1.64
CA VAL A 234 -1.97 -8.79 2.45
C VAL A 234 -2.70 -9.60 3.52
N PHE A 235 -3.27 -10.76 3.17
CA PHE A 235 -4.12 -11.51 4.12
C PHE A 235 -3.34 -12.20 5.24
N MET A 236 -2.08 -12.54 5.00
CA MET A 236 -1.21 -13.17 6.00
C MET A 236 -0.13 -12.21 6.50
N GLY A 237 -0.20 -10.94 6.10
CA GLY A 237 0.73 -9.91 6.53
C GLY A 237 0.69 -9.74 8.05
N ALA A 238 1.86 -9.78 8.67
CA ALA A 238 2.07 -9.47 10.09
C ALA A 238 1.42 -10.42 11.12
N ASN A 239 1.20 -11.69 10.78
CA ASN A 239 0.69 -12.69 11.73
C ASN A 239 1.57 -12.91 12.97
N THR A 240 2.86 -12.55 12.93
CA THR A 240 3.79 -12.76 14.05
C THR A 240 4.13 -11.52 14.87
N TYR A 241 3.59 -10.34 14.52
CA TYR A 241 3.85 -9.08 15.23
C TYR A 241 2.81 -8.78 16.32
#